data_AF-A0A077KNR5-F1
#
_entry.id   AF-A0A077KNR5-F1
#
_cell.length_a   1.000
_cell.length_b   1.000
_cell.length_c   1.000
_cell.angle_alpha   90.00
_cell.angle_beta   90.00
_cell.angle_gamma   90.00
#
_symmetry.space_group_name_H-M   'P 1'
#
loop_
_entity.id
_entity.type
_entity.pdbx_description
1 polymer ?
#
loop_
_entity_poly.entity_id
_entity_poly.type
_entity_poly.pdbx_seq_one_letter_code
_entity_poly.pdbx_strand_id
1 'polypeptide(L)'
;MNVDQLKEKAQPMIRKAQVFVSAHESDEKTAYANEDEPVRFLVKHLDQWMGLIEDQDKFSFSPINLESIELNKYTALKEKDIEIYPPFETLMHYGDEEIQQWIAENDGDKDDLFSLLAFASDEYTDIWMASHPIYSNDEIFAYQGGWAMTWPEDDAPVQWNEDLEFLFQIGLQDEPFVEVFYDKNSSSYICMERNT
;
A
#
# COMPACT_ATOMS: atom_id res chain seq x y z
N MET A 1 -20.33 -4.77 -16.95
CA MET A 1 -19.94 -3.36 -16.91
C MET A 1 -18.73 -3.22 -17.80
N ASN A 2 -18.64 -2.18 -18.62
CA ASN A 2 -17.45 -1.97 -19.47
C ASN A 2 -16.38 -1.13 -18.74
N VAL A 3 -15.18 -1.03 -19.31
CA VAL A 3 -14.06 -0.32 -18.68
C VAL A 3 -14.36 1.16 -18.44
N ASP A 4 -15.08 1.84 -19.34
CA ASP A 4 -15.41 3.26 -19.18
C ASP A 4 -16.32 3.49 -17.97
N GLN A 5 -17.32 2.63 -17.78
CA GLN A 5 -18.19 2.64 -16.60
C GLN A 5 -17.38 2.35 -15.33
N LEU A 6 -16.49 1.35 -15.34
CA LEU A 6 -15.64 1.04 -14.18
C LEU A 6 -14.75 2.24 -13.80
N LYS A 7 -14.14 2.92 -14.78
CA LYS A 7 -13.33 4.12 -14.55
C LYS A 7 -14.13 5.27 -13.95
N GLU A 8 -15.36 5.47 -14.41
CA GLU A 8 -16.27 6.48 -13.87
C GLU A 8 -16.59 6.18 -12.41
N LYS A 9 -16.96 4.94 -12.10
CA LYS A 9 -17.26 4.47 -10.74
C LYS A 9 -16.05 4.52 -9.81
N ALA A 10 -14.85 4.34 -10.35
CA ALA A 10 -13.60 4.40 -9.58
C ALA A 10 -13.17 5.83 -9.21
N GLN A 11 -13.60 6.87 -9.94
CA GLN A 11 -13.20 8.26 -9.67
C GLN A 11 -13.34 8.69 -8.20
N PRO A 12 -14.50 8.49 -7.53
CA PRO A 12 -14.65 8.88 -6.12
C PRO A 12 -13.79 8.04 -5.16
N MET A 13 -13.24 6.92 -5.61
CA MET A 13 -12.44 5.98 -4.83
C MET A 13 -10.94 6.13 -5.10
N ILE A 14 -10.52 7.03 -5.99
CA ILE A 14 -9.10 7.33 -6.18
C ILE A 14 -8.55 7.87 -4.86
N ARG A 15 -7.48 7.26 -4.38
CA ARG A 15 -6.81 7.67 -3.13
C ARG A 15 -5.49 8.35 -3.45
N LYS A 16 -5.17 9.38 -2.67
CA LYS A 16 -3.84 9.98 -2.67
C LYS A 16 -2.89 9.08 -1.90
N ALA A 17 -1.68 8.95 -2.42
CA ALA A 17 -0.58 8.30 -1.74
C ALA A 17 0.68 9.15 -1.87
N GLN A 18 1.60 8.96 -0.93
CA GLN A 18 2.92 9.58 -0.97
C GLN A 18 3.93 8.47 -1.25
N VAL A 19 4.66 8.56 -2.36
CA VAL A 19 5.76 7.64 -2.65
C VAL A 19 7.07 8.24 -2.14
N PHE A 20 7.93 7.39 -1.59
CA PHE A 20 9.25 7.76 -1.10
C PHE A 20 10.30 7.37 -2.12
N VAL A 21 11.00 8.37 -2.65
CA VAL A 21 12.04 8.22 -3.68
C VAL A 21 13.33 8.88 -3.23
N SER A 22 14.46 8.52 -3.84
CA SER A 22 15.77 9.13 -3.56
C SER A 22 15.72 10.68 -3.56
N ALA A 23 16.21 11.29 -2.49
CA ALA A 23 16.30 12.74 -2.34
C ALA A 23 17.62 13.29 -2.90
N HIS A 24 17.57 14.46 -3.54
CA HIS A 24 18.77 15.24 -3.85
C HIS A 24 19.18 16.12 -2.65
N GLU A 25 20.39 16.68 -2.69
CA GLU A 25 20.93 17.48 -1.56
C GLU A 25 20.00 18.63 -1.13
N SER A 26 19.37 19.29 -2.10
CA SER A 26 18.46 20.42 -1.91
C SER A 26 17.04 20.04 -1.49
N ASP A 27 16.68 18.77 -1.60
CA ASP A 27 15.34 18.30 -1.24
C ASP A 27 15.17 18.23 0.29
N GLU A 28 13.92 18.44 0.73
CA GLU A 28 13.52 18.12 2.10
C GLU A 28 13.53 16.60 2.28
N LYS A 29 14.22 16.13 3.33
CA LYS A 29 14.44 14.71 3.61
C LYS A 29 13.39 14.28 4.64
N THR A 30 12.40 13.52 4.22
CA THR A 30 11.25 13.14 5.06
C THR A 30 11.29 11.67 5.49
N ALA A 31 12.13 10.86 4.84
CA ALA A 31 12.38 9.48 5.20
C ALA A 31 13.82 9.06 4.89
N TYR A 32 14.22 7.89 5.38
CA TYR A 32 15.51 7.27 5.15
C TYR A 32 15.32 5.75 4.99
N ALA A 33 16.08 5.10 4.12
CA ALA A 33 16.05 3.65 3.93
C ALA A 33 17.46 3.04 3.88
N ASN A 34 17.60 1.85 4.46
CA ASN A 34 18.77 0.99 4.32
C ASN A 34 18.39 -0.44 4.71
N GLU A 35 18.39 -1.37 3.75
CA GLU A 35 17.99 -2.76 3.96
C GLU A 35 19.04 -3.61 4.72
N ASP A 36 20.29 -3.16 4.79
CA ASP A 36 21.39 -3.85 5.49
C ASP A 36 21.42 -3.52 7.01
N GLU A 37 20.67 -2.51 7.44
CA GLU A 37 20.64 -2.07 8.84
C GLU A 37 19.37 -2.59 9.55
N PRO A 38 19.42 -2.87 10.86
CA PRO A 38 18.25 -3.39 11.59
C PRO A 38 17.01 -2.48 11.54
N VAL A 39 17.20 -1.17 11.39
CA VAL A 39 16.10 -0.23 11.13
C VAL A 39 16.05 -0.01 9.63
N ARG A 40 15.20 -0.76 8.91
CA ARG A 40 15.23 -0.76 7.44
C ARG A 40 14.68 0.51 6.80
N PHE A 41 13.69 1.12 7.44
CA PHE A 41 13.02 2.33 6.95
C PHE A 41 12.67 3.26 8.09
N LEU A 42 12.94 4.55 7.93
CA LEU A 42 12.68 5.59 8.91
C LEU A 42 11.79 6.65 8.26
N VAL A 43 10.72 7.06 8.92
CA VAL A 43 9.79 8.06 8.39
C VAL A 43 9.25 8.95 9.50
N LYS A 44 9.03 10.23 9.19
CA LYS A 44 8.30 11.13 10.08
C LYS A 44 6.80 10.89 9.94
N HIS A 45 6.19 10.26 10.93
CA HIS A 45 4.77 9.92 10.95
C HIS A 45 4.12 10.45 12.24
N LEU A 46 3.03 11.24 12.12
CA LEU A 46 2.33 11.86 13.25
C LEU A 46 3.26 12.65 14.19
N ASP A 47 4.13 13.49 13.63
CA ASP A 47 5.12 14.31 14.34
C ASP A 47 6.19 13.55 15.15
N GLN A 48 6.27 12.23 14.99
CA GLN A 48 7.33 11.39 15.56
C GLN A 48 8.09 10.62 14.48
N TRP A 49 9.35 10.29 14.75
CA TRP A 49 10.10 9.38 13.89
C TRP A 49 9.72 7.95 14.22
N MET A 50 9.28 7.23 13.19
CA MET A 50 8.95 5.81 13.25
C MET A 50 9.97 5.03 12.43
N GLY A 51 10.27 3.82 12.87
CA GLY A 51 11.16 2.90 12.18
C GLY A 51 10.47 1.57 11.89
N LEU A 52 10.63 1.06 10.68
CA LEU A 52 10.48 -0.37 10.39
C LEU A 52 11.73 -1.08 10.88
N ILE A 53 11.59 -1.89 11.92
CA ILE A 53 12.69 -2.59 12.57
C ILE A 53 12.54 -4.07 12.27
N GLU A 54 13.63 -4.69 11.85
CA GLU A 54 13.76 -6.12 11.73
C GLU A 54 14.59 -6.68 12.89
N ASP A 55 14.03 -7.65 13.61
CA ASP A 55 14.75 -8.44 14.61
C ASP A 55 14.34 -9.91 14.51
N GLN A 56 15.32 -10.80 14.34
CA GLN A 56 15.09 -12.26 14.21
C GLN A 56 14.02 -12.60 13.16
N ASP A 57 14.14 -12.04 11.96
CA ASP A 57 13.21 -12.25 10.84
C ASP A 57 11.76 -11.81 11.15
N LYS A 58 11.59 -10.83 12.05
CA LYS A 58 10.29 -10.23 12.36
C LYS A 58 10.34 -8.73 12.21
N PHE A 59 9.34 -8.21 11.53
CA PHE A 59 9.16 -6.78 11.35
C PHE A 59 8.28 -6.17 12.44
N SER A 60 8.65 -4.98 12.87
CA SER A 60 7.85 -4.14 13.75
C SER A 60 7.94 -2.69 13.34
N PHE A 61 6.85 -1.93 13.51
CA PHE A 61 6.82 -0.51 13.23
C PHE A 61 6.64 0.26 14.54
N SER A 62 7.66 0.99 14.98
CA SER A 62 7.66 1.60 16.31
C SER A 62 8.45 2.91 16.36
N PRO A 63 8.22 3.75 17.40
CA PRO A 63 8.94 5.01 17.55
C PRO A 63 10.45 4.79 17.71
N ILE A 64 11.25 5.64 17.09
CA ILE A 64 12.71 5.60 17.15
C ILE A 64 13.29 6.95 17.57
N ASN A 65 14.48 6.91 18.18
CA ASN A 65 15.26 8.11 18.42
C ASN A 65 16.25 8.32 17.28
N LEU A 66 15.97 9.29 16.40
CA LEU A 66 16.81 9.58 15.24
C LEU A 66 18.26 9.91 15.60
N GLU A 67 18.51 10.52 16.76
CA GLU A 67 19.87 10.87 17.21
C GLU A 67 20.74 9.64 17.51
N SER A 68 20.12 8.47 17.72
CA SER A 68 20.83 7.20 17.91
C SER A 68 21.14 6.44 16.62
N ILE A 69 20.75 6.98 15.46
CA ILE A 69 20.92 6.35 14.15
C ILE A 69 22.01 7.05 13.35
N GLU A 70 22.92 6.28 12.78
CA GLU A 70 23.96 6.76 11.86
C GLU A 70 23.37 7.01 10.46
N LEU A 71 22.67 8.15 10.29
CA LEU A 71 21.96 8.50 9.04
C LEU A 71 22.83 8.55 7.77
N ASN A 72 24.15 8.69 7.91
CA ASN A 72 25.07 8.65 6.77
C ASN A 72 25.16 7.27 6.09
N LYS A 73 24.67 6.22 6.74
CA LYS A 73 24.53 4.89 6.15
C LYS A 73 23.26 4.75 5.31
N TYR A 74 22.33 5.70 5.39
CA TYR A 74 21.01 5.57 4.80
C TYR A 74 20.89 6.37 3.52
N THR A 75 20.07 5.87 2.60
CA THR A 75 19.58 6.66 1.48
C THR A 75 18.53 7.64 1.99
N ALA A 76 18.78 8.94 1.84
CA ALA A 76 17.81 9.97 2.17
C ALA A 76 16.71 10.00 1.12
N LEU A 77 15.46 10.10 1.57
CA LEU A 77 14.28 10.03 0.72
C LEU A 77 13.42 11.28 0.85
N LYS A 78 12.68 11.57 -0.21
CA LYS A 78 11.65 12.60 -0.25
C LYS A 78 10.31 12.03 -0.69
N GLU A 79 9.26 12.73 -0.33
CA GLU A 79 7.90 12.41 -0.76
C GLU A 79 7.59 12.98 -2.15
N LYS A 80 6.78 12.23 -2.89
CA LYS A 80 6.11 12.67 -4.11
C LYS A 80 4.66 12.21 -4.04
N ASP A 81 3.72 13.12 -4.23
CA ASP A 81 2.31 12.79 -4.27
C ASP A 81 1.94 12.08 -5.58
N ILE A 82 1.11 11.06 -5.46
CA ILE A 82 0.48 10.35 -6.58
C ILE A 82 -0.99 10.07 -6.25
N GLU A 83 -1.72 9.64 -7.28
CA GLU A 83 -3.10 9.18 -7.17
C GLU A 83 -3.18 7.73 -7.64
N ILE A 84 -3.83 6.88 -6.84
CA ILE A 84 -3.92 5.44 -7.07
C ILE A 84 -5.39 5.07 -7.26
N TYR A 85 -5.71 4.39 -8.36
CA TYR A 85 -7.02 3.79 -8.57
C TYR A 85 -7.25 2.64 -7.57
N PRO A 86 -8.49 2.35 -7.15
CA PRO A 86 -8.75 1.13 -6.40
C PRO A 86 -8.47 -0.10 -7.28
N PRO A 87 -7.93 -1.20 -6.73
CA PRO A 87 -7.91 -2.49 -7.41
C PRO A 87 -9.35 -2.92 -7.71
N PHE A 88 -9.53 -3.78 -8.73
CA PHE A 88 -10.84 -4.15 -9.26
C PHE A 88 -11.76 -4.68 -8.15
N GLU A 89 -11.26 -5.59 -7.34
CA GLU A 89 -12.01 -6.27 -6.28
C GLU A 89 -12.47 -5.27 -5.22
N THR A 90 -11.65 -4.27 -4.91
CA THR A 90 -12.03 -3.19 -3.99
C THR A 90 -13.09 -2.27 -4.59
N LEU A 91 -13.01 -1.93 -5.88
CA LEU A 91 -14.06 -1.21 -6.59
C LEU A 91 -15.38 -1.97 -6.55
N MET A 92 -15.32 -3.29 -6.75
CA MET A 92 -16.51 -4.14 -6.75
C MET A 92 -17.11 -4.30 -5.35
N HIS A 93 -16.27 -4.52 -4.34
CA HIS A 93 -16.69 -4.70 -2.95
C HIS A 93 -17.36 -3.44 -2.37
N TYR A 94 -16.77 -2.26 -2.57
CA TYR A 94 -17.28 -0.98 -2.04
C TYR A 94 -18.09 -0.15 -3.04
N GLY A 95 -18.32 -0.67 -4.24
CA GLY A 95 -19.02 0.02 -5.31
C GLY A 95 -20.47 0.35 -4.98
N ASP A 96 -21.03 1.30 -5.73
CA ASP A 96 -22.42 1.74 -5.54
C ASP A 96 -23.47 0.68 -5.94
N GLU A 97 -24.75 1.02 -5.76
CA GLU A 97 -25.88 0.12 -6.05
C GLU A 97 -25.85 -0.47 -7.46
N GLU A 98 -25.32 0.27 -8.46
CA GLU A 98 -25.22 -0.22 -9.84
C GLU A 98 -24.15 -1.32 -9.96
N ILE A 99 -23.01 -1.14 -9.29
CA ILE A 99 -22.00 -2.19 -9.18
C ILE A 99 -22.58 -3.42 -8.47
N GLN A 100 -23.27 -3.22 -7.35
CA GLN A 100 -23.84 -4.34 -6.58
C GLN A 100 -24.91 -5.09 -7.37
N GLN A 101 -25.75 -4.37 -8.13
CA GLN A 101 -26.71 -4.99 -9.03
C GLN A 101 -26.01 -5.78 -10.14
N TRP A 102 -24.94 -5.22 -10.74
CA TRP A 102 -24.20 -5.90 -11.78
C TRP A 102 -23.53 -7.19 -11.29
N ILE A 103 -22.95 -7.18 -10.08
CA ILE A 103 -22.38 -8.38 -9.45
C ILE A 103 -23.46 -9.47 -9.30
N ALA A 104 -24.62 -9.11 -8.74
CA ALA A 104 -25.72 -10.04 -8.53
C ALA A 104 -26.31 -10.61 -9.84
N GLU A 105 -26.41 -9.79 -10.90
CA GLU A 105 -26.87 -10.23 -12.23
C GLU A 105 -25.90 -11.21 -12.92
N ASN A 106 -24.64 -11.26 -12.47
CA ASN A 106 -23.61 -12.16 -12.99
C ASN A 106 -23.30 -13.30 -12.01
N ASP A 107 -24.22 -13.61 -11.09
CA ASP A 107 -24.10 -14.67 -10.08
C ASP A 107 -22.85 -14.53 -9.17
N GLY A 108 -22.41 -13.28 -8.93
CA GLY A 108 -21.28 -12.97 -8.08
C GLY A 108 -21.64 -12.68 -6.62
N ASP A 109 -20.63 -12.71 -5.75
CA ASP A 109 -20.69 -12.27 -4.36
C ASP A 109 -19.66 -11.15 -4.13
N LYS A 110 -20.13 -10.02 -3.60
CA LYS A 110 -19.29 -8.84 -3.32
C LYS A 110 -18.33 -9.06 -2.14
N ASP A 111 -18.61 -10.03 -1.28
CA ASP A 111 -17.84 -10.31 -0.07
C ASP A 111 -16.89 -11.52 -0.26
N ASP A 112 -16.87 -12.12 -1.46
CA ASP A 112 -15.97 -13.21 -1.83
C ASP A 112 -14.94 -12.74 -2.88
N LEU A 113 -13.67 -12.71 -2.48
CA LEU A 113 -12.56 -12.33 -3.35
C LEU A 113 -12.48 -13.19 -4.62
N PHE A 114 -12.63 -14.51 -4.50
CA PHE A 114 -12.53 -15.40 -5.66
C PHE A 114 -13.69 -15.17 -6.62
N SER A 115 -14.88 -14.86 -6.09
CA SER A 115 -16.01 -14.47 -6.90
C SER A 115 -15.73 -13.19 -7.68
N LEU A 116 -15.14 -12.17 -7.05
CA LEU A 116 -14.83 -10.90 -7.72
C LEU A 116 -13.73 -11.05 -8.77
N LEU A 117 -12.67 -11.80 -8.47
CA LEU A 117 -11.57 -12.08 -9.40
C LEU A 117 -12.04 -12.76 -10.68
N ALA A 118 -13.09 -13.59 -10.61
CA ALA A 118 -13.67 -14.23 -11.79
C ALA A 118 -14.24 -13.24 -12.83
N PHE A 119 -14.50 -12.00 -12.41
CA PHE A 119 -15.03 -10.93 -13.25
C PHE A 119 -14.01 -9.84 -13.57
N ALA A 120 -12.77 -9.97 -13.08
CA ALA A 120 -11.74 -8.97 -13.25
C ALA A 120 -11.53 -8.62 -14.73
N SER A 121 -11.59 -7.34 -15.03
CA SER A 121 -11.35 -6.82 -16.37
C SER A 121 -9.85 -6.59 -16.54
N ASP A 122 -9.22 -7.26 -17.50
CA ASP A 122 -7.81 -7.01 -17.87
C ASP A 122 -7.58 -5.52 -18.15
N GLU A 123 -8.48 -4.87 -18.89
CA GLU A 123 -8.39 -3.44 -19.23
C GLU A 123 -8.45 -2.53 -18.00
N TYR A 124 -9.29 -2.84 -17.01
CA TYR A 124 -9.31 -2.06 -15.77
C TYR A 124 -8.10 -2.38 -14.88
N THR A 125 -7.65 -3.63 -14.87
CA THR A 125 -6.45 -4.07 -14.16
C THR A 125 -5.22 -3.31 -14.65
N ASP A 126 -5.06 -3.15 -15.97
CA ASP A 126 -4.00 -2.34 -16.57
C ASP A 126 -4.03 -0.88 -16.09
N ILE A 127 -5.23 -0.29 -15.91
CA ILE A 127 -5.40 1.08 -15.41
C ILE A 127 -4.94 1.18 -13.95
N TRP A 128 -5.37 0.23 -13.12
CA TRP A 128 -4.94 0.17 -11.73
C TRP A 128 -3.42 -0.01 -11.64
N MET A 129 -2.87 -0.99 -12.36
CA MET A 129 -1.42 -1.27 -12.40
C MET A 129 -0.63 -0.04 -12.84
N ALA A 130 -1.09 0.68 -13.87
CA ALA A 130 -0.44 1.91 -14.32
C ALA A 130 -0.41 3.05 -13.28
N SER A 131 -1.26 2.97 -12.24
CA SER A 131 -1.30 3.95 -11.16
C SER A 131 -0.64 3.49 -9.85
N HIS A 132 -0.46 2.18 -9.65
CA HIS A 132 -0.02 1.63 -8.38
C HIS A 132 1.52 1.57 -8.27
N PRO A 133 2.13 2.05 -7.16
CA PRO A 133 3.58 2.14 -6.98
C PRO A 133 4.37 0.87 -7.27
N ILE A 134 3.84 -0.30 -6.88
CA ILE A 134 4.53 -1.59 -7.04
C ILE A 134 4.83 -1.96 -8.49
N TYR A 135 4.05 -1.45 -9.45
CA TYR A 135 4.25 -1.69 -10.88
C TYR A 135 4.96 -0.54 -11.58
N SER A 136 5.39 0.48 -10.82
CA SER A 136 6.18 1.58 -11.36
C SER A 136 7.60 1.10 -11.66
N ASN A 137 8.18 1.65 -12.73
CA ASN A 137 9.61 1.49 -13.01
C ASN A 137 10.48 2.56 -12.29
N ASP A 138 9.86 3.39 -11.45
CA ASP A 138 10.56 4.38 -10.64
C ASP A 138 11.25 3.68 -9.45
N GLU A 139 12.41 4.19 -9.01
CA GLU A 139 13.08 3.78 -7.77
C GLU A 139 12.28 4.29 -6.55
N ILE A 140 11.16 3.64 -6.28
CA ILE A 140 10.33 3.86 -5.10
C ILE A 140 10.85 2.92 -4.00
N PHE A 141 11.03 3.43 -2.78
CA PHE A 141 11.49 2.64 -1.63
C PHE A 141 10.31 2.19 -0.75
N ALA A 142 9.27 3.03 -0.69
CA ALA A 142 8.05 2.79 0.05
C ALA A 142 6.92 3.69 -0.48
N TYR A 143 5.68 3.42 -0.10
CA TYR A 143 4.60 4.40 -0.23
C TYR A 143 3.70 4.42 1.00
N GLN A 144 3.10 5.57 1.27
CA GLN A 144 2.16 5.82 2.35
C GLN A 144 0.75 6.10 1.83
N GLY A 145 -0.24 5.47 2.45
CA GLY A 145 -1.65 5.62 2.08
C GLY A 145 -1.98 5.00 0.72
N GLY A 146 -3.08 5.42 0.11
CA GLY A 146 -3.57 4.77 -1.10
C GLY A 146 -4.33 3.48 -0.83
N TRP A 147 -4.10 2.48 -1.68
CA TRP A 147 -4.68 1.15 -1.59
C TRP A 147 -3.58 0.14 -1.29
N ALA A 148 -3.82 -0.75 -0.31
CA ALA A 148 -3.00 -1.93 -0.14
C ALA A 148 -3.20 -2.85 -1.35
N MET A 149 -2.17 -3.63 -1.67
CA MET A 149 -2.29 -4.65 -2.70
C MET A 149 -3.18 -5.78 -2.21
N THR A 150 -4.02 -6.32 -3.09
CA THR A 150 -4.68 -7.59 -2.83
C THR A 150 -3.76 -8.69 -3.33
N TRP A 151 -3.29 -9.52 -2.41
CA TRP A 151 -2.27 -10.53 -2.71
C TRP A 151 -2.91 -11.85 -3.15
N PRO A 152 -2.33 -12.59 -4.11
CA PRO A 152 -2.91 -13.83 -4.63
C PRO A 152 -3.11 -14.93 -3.58
N GLU A 153 -2.29 -14.93 -2.52
CA GLU A 153 -2.35 -15.89 -1.41
C GLU A 153 -3.37 -15.52 -0.32
N ASP A 154 -3.97 -14.34 -0.38
CA ASP A 154 -4.99 -13.92 0.59
C ASP A 154 -6.31 -14.66 0.31
N ASP A 155 -6.75 -15.51 1.26
CA ASP A 155 -8.10 -16.09 1.22
C ASP A 155 -9.19 -14.99 1.34
N ALA A 156 -8.86 -13.86 1.98
CA ALA A 156 -9.67 -12.66 2.07
C ALA A 156 -8.76 -11.42 2.14
N PRO A 157 -9.01 -10.34 1.37
CA PRO A 157 -8.13 -9.17 1.33
C PRO A 157 -8.07 -8.46 2.67
N VAL A 158 -6.85 -8.25 3.18
CA VAL A 158 -6.62 -7.47 4.41
C VAL A 158 -7.19 -6.05 4.28
N GLN A 159 -7.16 -5.48 3.07
CA GLN A 159 -7.70 -4.16 2.74
C GLN A 159 -9.19 -4.01 3.05
N TRP A 160 -9.97 -5.10 3.10
CA TRP A 160 -11.40 -5.05 3.39
C TRP A 160 -11.73 -5.08 4.88
N ASN A 161 -10.73 -5.31 5.72
CA ASN A 161 -10.91 -5.27 7.16
C ASN A 161 -10.98 -3.82 7.66
N GLU A 162 -12.17 -3.34 8.00
CA GLU A 162 -12.39 -1.96 8.47
C GLU A 162 -11.67 -1.64 9.79
N ASP A 163 -11.30 -2.65 10.56
CA ASP A 163 -10.53 -2.48 11.81
C ASP A 163 -9.06 -2.19 11.54
N LEU A 164 -8.58 -2.45 10.31
CA LEU A 164 -7.21 -2.19 9.89
C LEU A 164 -7.16 -0.98 8.95
N GLU A 165 -6.21 -0.09 9.21
CA GLU A 165 -5.89 1.02 8.33
C GLU A 165 -4.54 0.77 7.67
N PHE A 166 -4.52 0.64 6.35
CA PHE A 166 -3.26 0.56 5.60
C PHE A 166 -2.49 1.87 5.72
N LEU A 167 -1.24 1.78 6.18
CA LEU A 167 -0.38 2.94 6.34
C LEU A 167 0.73 2.96 5.31
N PHE A 168 1.52 1.89 5.23
CA PHE A 168 2.70 1.84 4.37
C PHE A 168 2.84 0.49 3.68
N GLN A 169 3.46 0.49 2.50
CA GLN A 169 4.18 -0.67 1.97
C GLN A 169 5.63 -0.24 1.76
N ILE A 170 6.56 -1.04 2.26
CA ILE A 170 8.00 -0.76 2.33
C ILE A 170 8.75 -1.93 1.66
N GLY A 171 9.86 -1.68 0.99
CA GLY A 171 10.71 -2.74 0.42
C GLY A 171 10.56 -2.91 -1.09
N LEU A 172 10.41 -1.81 -1.83
CA LEU A 172 10.20 -1.83 -3.27
C LEU A 172 11.49 -1.99 -4.11
N GLN A 173 12.69 -2.05 -3.50
CA GLN A 173 13.93 -2.36 -4.23
C GLN A 173 14.26 -3.86 -4.24
N ASP A 174 14.13 -4.55 -3.11
CA ASP A 174 14.31 -6.01 -3.00
C ASP A 174 13.28 -6.62 -2.02
N GLU A 175 12.85 -7.85 -2.29
CA GLU A 175 11.94 -8.59 -1.41
C GLU A 175 12.59 -8.95 -0.06
N PRO A 176 11.80 -9.06 1.02
CA PRO A 176 10.32 -9.03 1.09
C PRO A 176 9.72 -7.61 1.13
N PHE A 177 8.50 -7.47 0.61
CA PHE A 177 7.69 -6.27 0.85
C PHE A 177 7.06 -6.35 2.24
N VAL A 178 7.06 -5.25 2.99
CA VAL A 178 6.43 -5.17 4.30
C VAL A 178 5.29 -4.17 4.28
N GLU A 179 4.08 -4.65 4.49
CA GLU A 179 2.90 -3.82 4.68
C GLU A 179 2.72 -3.49 6.16
N VAL A 180 2.49 -2.20 6.46
CA VAL A 180 2.23 -1.70 7.80
C VAL A 180 0.78 -1.27 7.89
N PHE A 181 0.06 -1.88 8.81
CA PHE A 181 -1.32 -1.53 9.14
C PHE A 181 -1.40 -0.96 10.56
N TYR A 182 -2.36 -0.08 10.79
CA TYR A 182 -2.78 0.31 12.13
C TYR A 182 -4.06 -0.42 12.51
N ASP A 183 -3.98 -1.21 13.58
CA ASP A 183 -5.13 -1.89 14.17
C ASP A 183 -5.85 -0.93 15.13
N LYS A 184 -7.07 -0.55 14.75
CA LYS A 184 -7.91 0.37 15.50
C LYS A 184 -8.42 -0.23 16.81
N ASN A 185 -8.57 -1.55 16.89
CA ASN A 185 -9.08 -2.24 18.07
C ASN A 185 -8.03 -2.31 19.18
N SER A 186 -6.79 -2.62 18.83
CA SER A 186 -5.67 -2.71 19.78
C SER A 186 -4.87 -1.41 19.90
N SER A 187 -5.08 -0.44 19.01
CA SER A 187 -4.28 0.77 18.88
C SER A 187 -2.78 0.46 18.69
N SER A 188 -2.47 -0.50 17.82
CA SER A 188 -1.11 -0.96 17.56
C SER A 188 -0.81 -1.09 16.07
N TYR A 189 0.47 -1.09 15.72
CA TYR A 189 0.90 -1.37 14.35
C TYR A 189 1.09 -2.87 14.14
N ILE A 190 0.69 -3.35 12.95
CA ILE A 190 0.91 -4.70 12.47
C ILE A 190 1.80 -4.59 11.23
N CYS A 191 2.87 -5.38 11.21
CA CYS A 191 3.71 -5.55 10.03
C CYS A 191 3.42 -6.91 9.42
N MET A 192 3.12 -6.92 8.13
CA MET A 192 2.86 -8.13 7.35
C MET A 192 3.93 -8.24 6.27
N GLU A 193 4.68 -9.34 6.29
CA GLU A 193 5.63 -9.68 5.24
C GLU A 193 4.89 -10.27 4.04
N ARG A 194 5.24 -9.82 2.84
CA ARG A 194 4.67 -10.24 1.57
C ARG A 194 5.82 -10.66 0.65
N ASN A 195 5.68 -11.86 0.09
CA ASN A 195 6.64 -12.47 -0.82
C ASN A 195 5.90 -12.80 -2.13
N THR A 196 6.48 -12.44 -3.28
CA THR A 196 5.92 -12.78 -4.61
C THR A 196 6.25 -14.21 -5.05
#